data_AF-A0AA92C5L3-F1
#
_entry.id   AF-A0AA92C5L3-F1
#
_cell.length_a   1.000
_cell.length_b   1.000
_cell.length_c   1.000
_cell.angle_alpha   90.00
_cell.angle_beta   90.00
_cell.angle_gamma   90.00
#
_symmetry.space_group_name_H-M   'P 1'
#
loop_
_entity.id
_entity.type
_entity.pdbx_description
1 polymer ?
#
loop_
_entity_poly.entity_id
_entity_poly.type
_entity_poly.pdbx_seq_one_letter_code
_entity_poly.pdbx_strand_id
1 'polypeptide(L)'
;MKLKTACLFAFAAMISTPAAADETAFLSSLGGSWKGSGTVTTRIGSRPVNVNCTFQTTASGPSLQMNGTCRGFVVVRRAISADLTARGTRYSGNYVGPSGRPSALSGSRRGDNINLTVRWNRDINGDRVAGMTISKLGRDGLRLRTTDKDGANGPTVTTADIRLTR
;
A
#
# COMPACT_ATOMS: atom_id res chain seq x y z
N MET A 1 -66.41 -10.84 -25.76
CA MET A 1 -65.32 -9.85 -25.61
C MET A 1 -64.44 -10.31 -24.45
N LYS A 2 -63.25 -10.88 -24.72
CA LYS A 2 -62.33 -11.40 -23.68
C LYS A 2 -61.19 -10.39 -23.50
N LEU A 3 -61.15 -9.71 -22.36
CA LEU A 3 -60.10 -8.77 -21.99
C LEU A 3 -58.87 -9.56 -21.51
N LYS A 4 -57.73 -9.39 -22.19
CA LYS A 4 -56.47 -10.05 -21.84
C LYS A 4 -55.72 -9.21 -20.82
N THR A 5 -55.53 -9.73 -19.62
CA THR A 5 -54.68 -9.15 -18.58
C THR A 5 -53.21 -9.31 -18.98
N ALA A 6 -52.52 -8.20 -19.24
CA ALA A 6 -51.08 -8.18 -19.47
C ALA A 6 -50.34 -8.08 -18.14
N CYS A 7 -49.55 -9.10 -17.81
CA CYS A 7 -48.64 -9.11 -16.67
C CYS A 7 -47.35 -8.40 -17.09
N LEU A 8 -47.12 -7.15 -16.65
CA LEU A 8 -45.83 -6.48 -16.80
C LEU A 8 -44.86 -7.06 -15.77
N PHE A 9 -43.86 -7.81 -16.24
CA PHE A 9 -42.69 -8.20 -15.46
C PHE A 9 -41.80 -6.97 -15.21
N ALA A 10 -41.72 -6.51 -13.97
CA ALA A 10 -40.74 -5.51 -13.55
C ALA A 10 -39.39 -6.20 -13.30
N PHE A 11 -38.44 -6.07 -14.24
CA PHE A 11 -37.05 -6.49 -14.06
C PHE A 11 -36.32 -5.42 -13.23
N ALA A 12 -36.22 -5.62 -11.92
CA ALA A 12 -35.37 -4.80 -11.05
C ALA A 12 -33.90 -5.13 -11.32
N ALA A 13 -33.22 -4.29 -12.10
CA ALA A 13 -31.78 -4.39 -12.31
C ALA A 13 -31.04 -4.06 -11.00
N MET A 14 -30.47 -5.08 -10.36
CA MET A 14 -29.52 -4.90 -9.27
C MET A 14 -28.23 -4.28 -9.82
N ILE A 15 -27.99 -3.01 -9.54
CA ILE A 15 -26.72 -2.33 -9.82
C ILE A 15 -25.72 -2.78 -8.77
N SER A 16 -25.08 -3.92 -8.98
CA SER A 16 -23.93 -4.34 -8.16
C SER A 16 -22.75 -3.42 -8.45
N THR A 17 -22.15 -2.82 -7.43
CA THR A 17 -20.86 -2.12 -7.53
C THR A 17 -19.74 -3.10 -7.18
N PRO A 18 -19.21 -3.90 -8.14
CA PRO A 18 -18.27 -4.99 -7.85
C PRO A 18 -16.94 -4.49 -7.27
N ALA A 19 -16.58 -3.22 -7.49
CA ALA A 19 -15.28 -2.69 -7.11
C ALA A 19 -15.03 -2.68 -5.59
N ALA A 20 -16.04 -2.36 -4.77
CA ALA A 20 -15.85 -2.27 -3.32
C ALA A 20 -15.66 -3.63 -2.65
N ALA A 21 -16.38 -4.66 -3.14
CA ALA A 21 -16.25 -6.03 -2.67
C ALA A 21 -14.88 -6.63 -3.05
N ASP A 22 -14.43 -6.37 -4.28
CA ASP A 22 -13.12 -6.82 -4.77
C ASP A 22 -11.96 -6.21 -3.97
N GLU A 23 -11.98 -4.90 -3.70
CA GLU A 23 -10.94 -4.27 -2.87
C GLU A 23 -10.94 -4.80 -1.43
N THR A 24 -12.12 -5.02 -0.83
CA THR A 24 -12.22 -5.57 0.53
C THR A 24 -11.62 -6.98 0.61
N ALA A 25 -11.91 -7.84 -0.37
CA ALA A 25 -11.34 -9.18 -0.45
C ALA A 25 -9.82 -9.14 -0.68
N PHE A 26 -9.36 -8.26 -1.57
CA PHE A 26 -7.93 -8.07 -1.83
C PHE A 26 -7.18 -7.62 -0.58
N LEU A 27 -7.66 -6.59 0.12
CA LEU A 27 -7.04 -6.08 1.36
C LEU A 27 -7.02 -7.15 2.45
N SER A 28 -8.10 -7.92 2.59
CA SER A 28 -8.17 -9.05 3.53
C SER A 28 -7.09 -10.09 3.24
N SER A 29 -6.76 -10.33 1.95
CA SER A 29 -5.72 -11.28 1.55
C SER A 29 -4.28 -10.87 1.95
N LEU A 30 -4.08 -9.60 2.34
CA LEU A 30 -2.81 -9.07 2.84
C LEU A 30 -2.70 -9.18 4.37
N GLY A 31 -3.80 -9.52 5.06
CA GLY A 31 -3.84 -9.68 6.51
C GLY A 31 -2.90 -10.78 7.02
N GLY A 32 -2.39 -10.59 8.23
CA GLY A 32 -1.52 -11.55 8.91
C GLY A 32 -0.21 -10.95 9.43
N SER A 33 0.62 -11.81 10.02
CA SER A 33 1.96 -11.46 10.47
C SER A 33 2.97 -11.78 9.38
N TRP A 34 3.85 -10.83 9.09
CA TRP A 34 4.82 -10.90 8.00
C TRP A 34 6.22 -10.65 8.54
N LYS A 35 7.21 -11.33 7.97
CA LYS A 35 8.62 -11.13 8.28
C LYS A 35 9.47 -11.21 7.02
N GLY A 36 10.58 -10.51 6.99
CA GLY A 36 11.55 -10.65 5.92
C GLY A 36 12.62 -9.59 5.97
N SER A 37 13.27 -9.35 4.84
CA SER A 37 14.45 -8.50 4.76
C SER A 37 14.50 -7.71 3.47
N GLY A 38 15.36 -6.70 3.45
CA GLY A 38 15.50 -5.81 2.32
C GLY A 38 16.59 -4.78 2.51
N THR A 39 16.59 -3.79 1.62
CA THR A 39 17.48 -2.64 1.71
C THR A 39 16.69 -1.36 1.87
N VAL A 40 17.25 -0.40 2.61
CA VAL A 40 16.69 0.94 2.78
C VAL A 40 17.81 1.98 2.70
N THR A 41 17.57 3.05 1.95
CA THR A 41 18.46 4.20 1.78
C THR A 41 17.68 5.46 2.07
N THR A 42 18.01 6.18 3.15
CA THR A 42 17.28 7.39 3.56
C THR A 42 17.76 8.66 2.85
N ARG A 43 18.95 8.63 2.24
CA ARG A 43 19.52 9.71 1.43
C ARG A 43 20.16 9.09 0.19
N ILE A 44 19.69 9.49 -1.00
CA ILE A 44 20.26 9.03 -2.26
C ILE A 44 21.77 9.35 -2.32
N GLY A 45 22.56 8.44 -2.90
CA GLY A 45 24.02 8.47 -2.89
C GLY A 45 24.67 7.89 -1.63
N SER A 46 23.90 7.62 -0.57
CA SER A 46 24.40 6.93 0.63
C SER A 46 24.39 5.41 0.44
N ARG A 47 25.22 4.70 1.21
CA ARG A 47 25.22 3.23 1.23
C ARG A 47 23.87 2.69 1.73
N PRO A 48 23.21 1.78 0.99
CA PRO A 48 22.00 1.11 1.45
C PRO A 48 22.23 0.31 2.74
N VAL A 49 21.25 0.33 3.63
CA VAL A 49 21.25 -0.41 4.89
C VAL A 49 20.42 -1.68 4.72
N ASN A 50 21.02 -2.83 5.01
CA ASN A 50 20.28 -4.08 5.11
C ASN A 50 19.39 -4.06 6.36
N VAL A 51 18.12 -4.38 6.19
CA VAL A 51 17.14 -4.41 7.26
C VAL A 51 16.44 -5.75 7.34
N ASN A 52 16.12 -6.17 8.57
CA ASN A 52 15.15 -7.22 8.83
C ASN A 52 13.89 -6.57 9.40
N CYS A 53 12.73 -6.88 8.84
CA CYS A 53 11.48 -6.26 9.20
C CYS A 53 10.43 -7.29 9.60
N THR A 54 9.60 -6.92 10.55
CA THR A 54 8.36 -7.63 10.92
C THR A 54 7.20 -6.68 10.75
N PHE A 55 6.07 -7.16 10.23
CA PHE A 55 4.83 -6.39 10.07
C PHE A 55 3.64 -7.19 10.59
N GLN A 56 2.70 -6.52 11.23
CA GLN A 56 1.35 -7.00 11.46
C GLN A 56 0.42 -6.22 10.54
N THR A 57 -0.32 -6.94 9.69
CA THR A 57 -1.29 -6.36 8.77
C THR A 57 -2.69 -6.77 9.19
N THR A 58 -3.56 -5.78 9.37
CA THR A 58 -4.96 -5.95 9.78
C THR A 58 -5.85 -5.27 8.74
N ALA A 59 -6.77 -6.04 8.16
CA ALA A 59 -7.79 -5.50 7.27
C ALA A 59 -9.15 -5.43 8.00
N SER A 60 -9.91 -4.38 7.78
CA SER A 60 -11.26 -4.20 8.29
C SER A 60 -12.12 -3.54 7.23
N GLY A 61 -12.87 -4.36 6.48
CA GLY A 61 -13.64 -3.91 5.32
C GLY A 61 -12.72 -3.23 4.28
N PRO A 62 -12.99 -1.96 3.91
CA PRO A 62 -12.18 -1.23 2.94
C PRO A 62 -10.88 -0.67 3.54
N SER A 63 -10.58 -0.91 4.81
CA SER A 63 -9.40 -0.37 5.49
C SER A 63 -8.31 -1.42 5.67
N LEU A 64 -7.06 -1.00 5.52
CA LEU A 64 -5.87 -1.80 5.77
C LEU A 64 -4.93 -1.01 6.67
N GLN A 65 -4.49 -1.63 7.76
CA GLN A 65 -3.44 -1.12 8.61
C GLN A 65 -2.25 -2.07 8.58
N MET A 66 -1.05 -1.51 8.43
CA MET A 66 0.22 -2.22 8.47
C MET A 66 1.11 -1.58 9.51
N ASN A 67 1.43 -2.31 10.57
CA ASN A 67 2.32 -1.86 11.63
C ASN A 67 3.59 -2.70 11.62
N GLY A 68 4.74 -2.07 11.45
CA GLY A 68 6.00 -2.76 11.30
C GLY A 68 7.14 -2.20 12.13
N THR A 69 8.18 -3.02 12.27
CA THR A 69 9.46 -2.63 12.84
C THR A 69 10.56 -3.18 11.96
N CYS A 70 11.44 -2.30 11.50
CA CYS A 70 12.65 -2.67 10.77
C CYS A 70 13.88 -2.48 11.65
N ARG A 71 14.74 -3.49 11.69
CA ARG A 71 16.05 -3.48 12.37
C ARG A 71 17.14 -3.36 11.32
N GLY A 72 17.82 -2.21 11.31
CA GLY A 72 19.07 -2.00 10.58
C GLY A 72 20.26 -2.10 11.52
N PHE A 73 21.39 -2.60 11.01
CA PHE A 73 22.57 -2.90 11.83
C PHE A 73 22.23 -3.85 13.00
N VAL A 74 23.16 -4.03 13.95
CA VAL A 74 22.94 -4.95 15.09
C VAL A 74 21.87 -4.41 16.06
N VAL A 75 21.62 -3.10 16.18
CA VAL A 75 20.78 -2.57 17.28
C VAL A 75 19.71 -1.55 16.88
N VAL A 76 19.73 -0.98 15.68
CA VAL A 76 18.85 0.17 15.37
C VAL A 76 17.48 -0.32 14.91
N ARG A 77 16.48 -0.19 15.76
CA ARG A 77 15.08 -0.47 15.43
C ARG A 77 14.32 0.82 15.11
N ARG A 78 13.50 0.77 14.07
CA ARG A 78 12.63 1.87 13.65
C ARG A 78 11.23 1.32 13.39
N ALA A 79 10.25 1.93 14.03
CA ALA A 79 8.84 1.67 13.75
C ALA A 79 8.48 2.30 12.40
N ILE A 80 7.61 1.61 11.67
CA ILE A 80 7.08 2.05 10.37
C ILE A 80 5.60 1.64 10.34
N SER A 81 4.72 2.50 9.85
CA SER A 81 3.32 2.14 9.64
C SER A 81 2.76 2.67 8.32
N ALA A 82 1.73 2.01 7.82
CA ALA A 82 0.90 2.50 6.72
C ALA A 82 -0.56 2.17 7.01
N ASP A 83 -1.42 3.18 6.93
CA ASP A 83 -2.86 3.04 6.99
C ASP A 83 -3.44 3.43 5.63
N LEU A 84 -4.34 2.61 5.11
CA LEU A 84 -5.01 2.82 3.83
C LEU A 84 -6.50 2.60 3.97
N THR A 85 -7.28 3.36 3.22
CA THR A 85 -8.71 3.14 3.03
C THR A 85 -9.03 3.17 1.54
N ALA A 86 -9.71 2.14 1.06
CA ALA A 86 -10.25 2.05 -0.28
C ALA A 86 -11.60 2.77 -0.39
N ARG A 87 -11.79 3.53 -1.47
CA ARG A 87 -13.05 4.13 -1.87
C ARG A 87 -13.25 3.86 -3.36
N GLY A 88 -14.03 2.82 -3.67
CA GLY A 88 -14.04 2.24 -5.01
C GLY A 88 -12.64 1.71 -5.33
N THR A 89 -12.08 2.10 -6.48
CA THR A 89 -10.74 1.68 -6.92
C THR A 89 -9.60 2.59 -6.43
N ARG A 90 -9.91 3.62 -5.65
CA ARG A 90 -8.92 4.59 -5.15
C ARG A 90 -8.56 4.31 -3.71
N TYR A 91 -7.30 4.53 -3.39
CA TYR A 91 -6.73 4.42 -2.05
C TYR A 91 -6.32 5.81 -1.55
N SER A 92 -6.56 6.05 -0.27
CA SER A 92 -5.99 7.19 0.46
C SER A 92 -5.57 6.76 1.87
N GLY A 93 -4.65 7.50 2.49
CA GLY A 93 -4.22 7.19 3.84
C GLY A 93 -2.96 7.89 4.27
N ASN A 94 -2.22 7.28 5.19
CA ASN A 94 -0.98 7.82 5.72
C ASN A 94 0.13 6.77 5.79
N TYR A 95 1.36 7.24 5.69
CA TYR A 95 2.58 6.48 5.94
C TYR A 95 3.41 7.19 7.01
N VAL A 96 3.85 6.45 8.02
CA VAL A 96 4.82 6.91 9.01
C VAL A 96 6.11 6.11 8.82
N GLY A 97 7.13 6.76 8.29
CA GLY A 97 8.46 6.16 8.13
C GLY A 97 9.33 6.26 9.40
N PRO A 98 10.62 5.85 9.32
CA PRO A 98 11.56 5.86 10.44
C PRO A 98 11.75 7.21 11.16
N SER A 99 11.36 8.32 10.54
CA SER A 99 11.40 9.66 11.15
C SER A 99 10.22 9.95 12.10
N GLY A 100 9.23 9.06 12.17
CA GLY A 100 8.04 9.22 13.00
C GLY A 100 7.03 10.25 12.48
N ARG A 101 7.31 10.90 11.35
CA ARG A 101 6.45 11.94 10.78
C ARG A 101 5.50 11.36 9.73
N PRO A 102 4.18 11.62 9.82
CA PRO A 102 3.21 11.11 8.86
C PRO A 102 3.34 11.83 7.51
N SER A 103 3.12 11.06 6.45
CA SER A 103 3.11 11.49 5.05
C SER A 103 1.82 10.98 4.40
N ALA A 104 1.24 11.74 3.47
CA ALA A 104 -0.01 11.35 2.85
C ALA A 104 0.22 10.27 1.79
N LEU A 105 -0.69 9.31 1.71
CA LEU A 105 -0.75 8.30 0.66
C LEU A 105 -1.98 8.53 -0.20
N SER A 106 -1.82 8.35 -1.51
CA SER A 106 -2.93 8.34 -2.46
C SER A 106 -2.58 7.48 -3.67
N GLY A 107 -3.54 6.75 -4.22
CA GLY A 107 -3.27 5.92 -5.39
C GLY A 107 -4.39 4.97 -5.77
N SER A 108 -4.05 3.89 -6.45
CA SER A 108 -4.98 2.86 -6.90
C SER A 108 -4.31 1.50 -6.98
N ARG A 109 -5.11 0.44 -6.99
CA ARG A 109 -4.62 -0.92 -7.24
C ARG A 109 -4.63 -1.22 -8.74
N ARG A 110 -3.62 -1.99 -9.17
CA ARG A 110 -3.54 -2.62 -10.50
C ARG A 110 -3.09 -4.07 -10.33
N GLY A 111 -4.04 -5.00 -10.47
CA GLY A 111 -3.81 -6.43 -10.19
C GLY A 111 -3.40 -6.63 -8.74
N ASP A 112 -2.23 -7.24 -8.54
CA ASP A 112 -1.67 -7.54 -7.21
C ASP A 112 -0.87 -6.38 -6.58
N ASN A 113 -0.87 -5.20 -7.21
CA ASN A 113 -0.06 -4.06 -6.77
C ASN A 113 -0.94 -2.89 -6.36
N ILE A 114 -0.82 -2.44 -5.11
CA ILE A 114 -1.30 -1.11 -4.71
C ILE A 114 -0.20 -0.12 -5.05
N ASN A 115 -0.45 0.76 -6.02
CA ASN A 115 0.47 1.81 -6.43
C ASN A 115 0.07 3.11 -5.76
N LEU A 116 0.99 3.69 -5.01
CA LEU A 116 0.76 4.84 -4.16
C LEU A 116 1.77 5.94 -4.48
N THR A 117 1.27 7.17 -4.51
CA THR A 117 2.08 8.37 -4.36
C THR A 117 2.19 8.68 -2.88
N VAL A 118 3.42 8.86 -2.39
CA VAL A 118 3.71 9.40 -1.08
C VAL A 118 3.95 10.89 -1.23
N ARG A 119 3.20 11.71 -0.48
CA ARG A 119 3.45 13.14 -0.37
C ARG A 119 4.09 13.45 0.98
N TRP A 120 5.39 13.70 0.96
CA TRP A 120 6.17 14.03 2.14
C TRP A 120 5.71 15.33 2.77
N ASN A 121 5.83 15.43 4.09
CA ASN A 121 5.50 16.66 4.82
C ASN A 121 6.64 17.70 4.80
N ARG A 122 7.79 17.35 4.24
CA ARG A 122 8.96 18.20 4.03
C ARG A 122 9.75 17.64 2.84
N ASP A 123 10.80 18.36 2.46
CA ASP A 123 11.66 17.90 1.37
C ASP A 123 12.49 16.70 1.81
N ILE A 124 12.46 15.64 1.00
CA ILE A 124 13.20 14.40 1.13
C ILE A 124 13.87 14.16 -0.23
N ASN A 125 15.17 13.91 -0.24
CA ASN A 125 15.94 13.71 -1.48
C ASN A 125 15.79 14.83 -2.54
N GLY A 126 15.38 16.04 -2.13
CA GLY A 126 15.26 17.20 -3.01
C GLY A 126 13.87 17.40 -3.65
N ASP A 127 12.85 16.64 -3.25
CA ASP A 127 11.45 16.95 -3.52
C ASP A 127 10.49 16.49 -2.41
N ARG A 128 9.17 16.50 -2.64
CA ARG A 128 8.14 16.05 -1.69
C ARG A 128 7.33 14.84 -2.17
N VAL A 129 7.79 14.14 -3.21
CA VAL A 129 7.00 13.13 -3.91
C VAL A 129 7.81 11.87 -4.10
N ALA A 130 7.33 10.78 -3.50
CA ALA A 130 7.88 9.45 -3.74
C ALA A 130 6.80 8.51 -4.29
N GLY A 131 7.24 7.43 -4.93
CA GLY A 131 6.41 6.28 -5.26
C GLY A 131 6.51 5.21 -4.18
N MET A 132 5.40 4.55 -3.88
CA MET A 132 5.36 3.37 -3.03
C MET A 132 4.49 2.30 -3.67
N THR A 133 4.95 1.06 -3.63
CA THR A 133 4.19 -0.09 -4.09
C THR A 133 4.11 -1.14 -2.99
N ILE A 134 2.89 -1.61 -2.72
CA ILE A 134 2.63 -2.80 -1.92
C ILE A 134 2.19 -3.90 -2.89
N SER A 135 3.02 -4.90 -3.09
CA SER A 135 2.75 -6.01 -4.01
C SER A 135 2.44 -7.28 -3.25
N LYS A 136 1.35 -7.95 -3.63
CA LYS A 136 1.09 -9.34 -3.26
C LYS A 136 1.89 -10.28 -4.18
N LEU A 137 2.71 -11.14 -3.60
CA LEU A 137 3.54 -12.11 -4.30
C LEU A 137 3.01 -13.51 -4.03
N GLY A 138 2.06 -13.96 -4.86
CA GLY A 138 1.34 -15.20 -4.62
C GLY A 138 0.53 -15.16 -3.32
N ARG A 139 0.31 -16.33 -2.70
CA ARG A 139 -0.47 -16.36 -1.45
C ARG A 139 0.28 -15.74 -0.28
N ASP A 140 1.54 -16.15 -0.09
CA ASP A 140 2.28 -16.01 1.17
C ASP A 140 3.51 -15.07 1.06
N GLY A 141 3.52 -14.20 0.03
CA GLY A 141 4.55 -13.18 -0.14
C GLY A 141 3.98 -11.76 -0.23
N LEU A 142 4.72 -10.80 0.32
CA LEU A 142 4.53 -9.37 0.10
C LEU A 142 5.85 -8.71 -0.32
N ARG A 143 5.76 -7.62 -1.07
CA ARG A 143 6.90 -6.73 -1.32
C ARG A 143 6.49 -5.29 -1.08
N LEU A 144 7.30 -4.59 -0.31
CA LEU A 144 7.19 -3.16 -0.10
C LEU A 144 8.34 -2.50 -0.86
N ARG A 145 8.02 -1.63 -1.80
CA ARG A 145 9.01 -0.87 -2.55
C ARG A 145 8.72 0.61 -2.45
N THR A 146 9.76 1.42 -2.21
CA THR A 146 9.68 2.87 -2.27
C THR A 146 10.70 3.37 -3.26
N THR A 147 10.30 4.34 -4.06
CA THR A 147 11.15 5.02 -5.05
C THR A 147 11.07 6.52 -4.83
N ASP A 148 12.19 7.20 -4.98
CA ASP A 148 12.31 8.64 -4.77
C ASP A 148 13.11 9.24 -5.92
N LYS A 149 13.00 10.55 -6.17
CA LYS A 149 13.83 11.19 -7.20
C LYS A 149 15.13 11.70 -6.59
N ASP A 150 16.22 11.62 -7.35
CA ASP A 150 17.49 12.25 -6.96
C ASP A 150 17.47 13.76 -7.28
N GLY A 151 16.78 14.52 -6.43
CA GLY A 151 16.34 15.89 -6.71
C GLY A 151 15.10 15.94 -7.61
N ALA A 152 14.36 17.04 -7.59
CA ALA A 152 13.07 17.17 -8.29
C ALA A 152 13.08 16.79 -9.79
N ASN A 153 14.23 16.94 -10.45
CA ASN A 153 14.44 16.65 -11.88
C ASN A 153 15.35 15.44 -12.13
N GLY A 154 15.78 14.73 -11.10
CA GLY A 154 16.68 13.58 -11.22
C GLY A 154 15.97 12.29 -11.60
N PRO A 155 16.76 11.21 -11.81
CA PRO A 155 16.23 9.88 -12.04
C PRO A 155 15.48 9.36 -10.81
N THR A 156 14.51 8.49 -11.06
CA THR A 156 13.84 7.72 -10.01
C THR A 156 14.75 6.61 -9.50
N VAL A 157 15.02 6.59 -8.19
CA VAL A 157 15.88 5.63 -7.51
C VAL A 157 15.06 4.81 -6.52
N THR A 158 15.30 3.50 -6.44
CA THR A 158 14.69 2.67 -5.39
C THR A 158 15.39 2.95 -4.06
N THR A 159 14.64 3.50 -3.11
CA THR A 159 15.13 3.85 -1.77
C THR A 159 14.73 2.83 -0.71
N ALA A 160 13.74 1.98 -0.98
CA ALA A 160 13.46 0.82 -0.16
C ALA A 160 12.96 -0.35 -1.02
N ASP A 161 13.40 -1.55 -0.69
CA ASP A 161 12.91 -2.79 -1.30
C ASP A 161 12.96 -3.92 -0.28
N ILE A 162 11.80 -4.26 0.26
CA ILE A 162 11.65 -5.22 1.35
C ILE A 162 10.73 -6.34 0.88
N ARG A 163 11.22 -7.58 0.94
CA ARG A 163 10.42 -8.77 0.69
C ARG A 163 10.04 -9.41 2.00
N LEU A 164 8.77 -9.76 2.11
CA LEU A 164 8.17 -10.32 3.31
C LEU A 164 7.46 -11.63 2.96
N THR A 165 7.41 -12.51 3.94
CA THR A 165 6.73 -13.81 3.92
C THR A 165 6.00 -14.00 5.24
N ARG A 166 4.93 -14.78 5.25
CA ARG A 166 4.19 -15.14 6.47
C ARG A 166 4.35 -16.62 6.76
#